data_AF-A0A1G2IWL2-F1
#
_entry.id   AF-A0A1G2IWL2-F1
#
_cell.length_a   1.000
_cell.length_b   1.000
_cell.length_c   1.000
_cell.angle_alpha   90.00
_cell.angle_beta   90.00
_cell.angle_gamma   90.00
#
_symmetry.space_group_name_H-M   'P 1'
#
loop_
_entity.id
_entity.type
_entity.pdbx_description
1 polymer ?
#
loop_
_entity_poly.entity_id
_entity_poly.type
_entity_poly.pdbx_seq_one_letter_code
_entity_poly.pdbx_strand_id
1 'polypeptide(L)'
;MSKKLIKITEDDLKFIYGKEYSIFQEKVLTTCFCHKCTMEEQGHLVKIRNYEIFINHLNDVELQGFCTDCGGPVGRYSETGEVEETAKRVKKVMKKYDKK
;
A
#
# COMPACT_ATOMS: atom_id res chain seq x y z
N MET A 1 13.15 7.10 -16.63
CA MET A 1 12.48 8.10 -15.77
C MET A 1 12.05 7.39 -14.49
N SER A 2 12.60 7.76 -13.34
CA SER A 2 12.16 7.22 -12.06
C SER A 2 10.74 7.72 -11.79
N LYS A 3 9.77 6.80 -11.73
CA LYS A 3 8.37 7.14 -11.43
C LYS A 3 8.31 7.68 -9.99
N LYS A 4 7.79 8.90 -9.81
CA LYS A 4 7.75 9.59 -8.51
C LYS A 4 6.84 8.81 -7.55
N LEU A 5 7.42 8.30 -6.46
CA LEU A 5 6.68 7.79 -5.31
C LEU A 5 6.58 8.91 -4.27
N ILE A 6 5.37 9.16 -3.78
CA ILE A 6 5.13 10.12 -2.70
C ILE A 6 4.93 9.34 -1.42
N LYS A 7 5.89 9.42 -0.49
CA LYS A 7 5.74 8.83 0.83
C LYS A 7 4.66 9.58 1.62
N ILE A 8 3.73 8.86 2.22
CA ILE A 8 2.63 9.41 3.02
C ILE A 8 2.59 8.81 4.42
N THR A 9 1.79 9.42 5.29
CA THR A 9 1.59 8.96 6.67
C THR A 9 0.41 7.99 6.78
N GLU A 10 0.31 7.30 7.91
CA GLU A 10 -0.87 6.46 8.21
C GLU A 10 -2.16 7.29 8.31
N ASP A 11 -2.10 8.52 8.81
CA ASP A 11 -3.25 9.44 8.82
C ASP A 11 -3.73 9.78 7.41
N ASP A 12 -2.81 10.03 6.48
CA ASP A 12 -3.18 10.26 5.08
C ASP A 12 -3.83 9.01 4.46
N LEU A 13 -3.32 7.83 4.80
CA LEU A 13 -3.89 6.55 4.37
C LEU A 13 -5.30 6.33 4.93
N LYS A 14 -5.51 6.59 6.22
CA LYS A 14 -6.84 6.58 6.87
C LYS A 14 -7.79 7.54 6.18
N PHE A 15 -7.34 8.73 5.83
CA PHE A 15 -8.13 9.70 5.09
C PHE A 15 -8.52 9.19 3.70
N ILE A 16 -7.60 8.54 2.97
CA ILE A 16 -7.85 7.99 1.64
C ILE A 16 -8.94 6.91 1.67
N TYR A 17 -8.79 5.90 2.54
CA TYR A 17 -9.75 4.78 2.63
C TYR A 17 -11.03 5.14 3.39
N GLY A 18 -11.01 6.14 4.27
CA GLY A 18 -12.16 6.56 5.05
C GLY A 18 -12.77 5.38 5.83
N LYS A 19 -14.05 5.10 5.61
CA LYS A 19 -14.78 4.00 6.27
C LYS A 19 -14.25 2.61 5.93
N GLU A 20 -13.58 2.46 4.79
CA GLU A 20 -13.03 1.17 4.34
C GLU A 20 -11.63 0.89 4.91
N TYR A 21 -11.10 1.78 5.77
CA TYR A 21 -9.77 1.61 6.33
C TYR A 21 -9.62 0.30 7.13
N SER A 22 -10.65 -0.11 7.88
CA SER A 22 -10.63 -1.41 8.59
C SER A 22 -10.51 -2.59 7.63
N ILE A 23 -11.24 -2.55 6.51
CA ILE A 23 -11.18 -3.59 5.47
C ILE A 23 -9.79 -3.63 4.84
N PHE A 24 -9.19 -2.46 4.61
CA PHE A 24 -7.79 -2.37 4.16
C PHE A 24 -6.85 -3.05 5.16
N GLN A 25 -6.97 -2.78 6.46
CA GLN A 25 -6.09 -3.39 7.47
C GLN A 25 -6.26 -4.91 7.53
N GLU A 26 -7.50 -5.39 7.45
CA GLU A 26 -7.80 -6.82 7.56
C GLU A 26 -7.43 -7.62 6.31
N LYS A 27 -7.60 -7.04 5.11
CA LYS A 27 -7.37 -7.74 3.84
C LYS A 27 -6.05 -7.38 3.19
N VAL A 28 -5.72 -6.10 3.06
CA VAL A 28 -4.56 -5.67 2.27
C VAL A 28 -3.26 -5.98 3.01
N LEU A 29 -3.21 -5.79 4.33
CA LEU A 29 -1.98 -6.06 5.10
C LEU A 29 -1.69 -7.56 5.28
N THR A 30 -2.70 -8.41 5.17
CA THR A 30 -2.62 -9.85 5.48
C THR A 30 -2.54 -10.73 4.23
N THR A 31 -2.77 -10.17 3.04
CA THR A 31 -2.78 -10.91 1.77
C THR A 31 -1.63 -10.50 0.86
N CYS A 32 -0.41 -10.46 1.39
CA CYS A 32 0.77 -10.10 0.62
C CYS A 32 1.40 -11.33 -0.04
N PHE A 33 1.93 -11.16 -1.26
CA PHE A 33 2.66 -12.20 -1.97
C PHE A 33 4.15 -12.10 -1.63
N CYS A 34 4.73 -13.15 -1.03
CA CYS A 34 6.16 -13.21 -0.80
C CYS A 34 6.82 -14.27 -1.68
N HIS A 35 7.67 -13.82 -2.61
CA HIS A 35 8.35 -14.72 -3.54
C HIS A 35 9.10 -15.87 -2.84
N LYS A 36 9.80 -15.59 -1.73
CA LYS A 36 10.52 -16.63 -0.98
C LYS A 36 9.58 -17.69 -0.41
N CYS A 37 8.51 -17.27 0.26
CA CYS A 37 7.57 -18.21 0.87
C CYS A 37 6.76 -18.97 -0.18
N THR A 38 6.43 -18.35 -1.31
CA THR A 38 5.71 -19.04 -2.39
C THR A 38 6.55 -20.12 -3.07
N MET A 39 7.89 -20.01 -3.03
CA MET A 39 8.75 -21.11 -3.50
C MET A 39 8.68 -22.34 -2.58
N GLU A 40 8.36 -22.16 -1.30
CA GLU A 40 8.23 -23.24 -0.32
C GLU A 40 6.81 -23.81 -0.30
N GLU A 41 5.80 -22.95 -0.39
CA GLU A 41 4.38 -23.33 -0.42
C GLU A 41 3.60 -22.46 -1.41
N GLN A 42 3.13 -23.08 -2.49
CA GLN A 42 2.40 -22.37 -3.54
C GLN A 42 1.06 -21.83 -3.01
N GLY A 43 0.82 -20.53 -3.18
CA GLY A 43 -0.41 -19.88 -2.72
C GLY A 43 -0.35 -19.37 -1.26
N HIS A 44 0.76 -19.53 -0.56
CA HIS A 44 0.93 -18.99 0.78
C HIS A 44 0.91 -17.45 0.77
N LEU A 45 -0.10 -16.88 1.42
CA LEU A 45 -0.26 -15.45 1.62
C LEU A 45 0.31 -15.06 2.97
N VAL A 46 1.11 -13.99 2.99
CA VAL A 46 1.79 -13.54 4.19
C VAL A 46 1.29 -12.17 4.63
N LYS A 47 1.57 -11.83 5.89
CA LYS A 47 1.37 -10.48 6.40
C LYS A 47 2.61 -9.61 6.16
N ILE A 48 2.38 -8.33 5.88
CA ILE A 48 3.43 -7.31 5.83
C ILE A 48 3.60 -6.64 7.21
N ARG A 49 4.85 -6.37 7.60
CA ARG A 49 5.23 -5.61 8.79
C ARG A 49 6.24 -4.52 8.46
N ASN A 50 6.39 -3.55 9.36
CA ASN A 50 7.35 -2.44 9.27
C ASN A 50 7.33 -1.77 7.88
N TYR A 51 6.13 -1.49 7.37
CA TYR A 51 5.96 -0.96 6.03
C TYR A 51 5.97 0.56 6.00
N GLU A 52 6.44 1.10 4.88
CA GLU A 52 6.26 2.48 4.48
C GLU A 52 5.13 2.55 3.45
N ILE A 53 4.43 3.69 3.42
CA ILE A 53 3.24 3.91 2.59
C ILE A 53 3.59 4.94 1.52
N PHE A 54 3.30 4.62 0.26
CA PHE A 54 3.54 5.48 -0.88
C PHE A 54 2.30 5.63 -1.74
N ILE A 55 2.22 6.75 -2.46
CA ILE A 55 1.32 6.93 -3.59
C ILE A 55 2.16 6.92 -4.86
N ASN A 56 1.78 6.08 -5.83
CA ASN A 56 2.47 6.00 -7.11
C ASN A 56 1.87 6.99 -8.14
N HIS A 57 2.50 7.09 -9.31
CA HIS A 57 2.05 7.92 -10.44
C HIS A 57 0.62 7.63 -10.96
N LEU A 58 0.03 6.47 -10.64
CA LEU A 58 -1.35 6.10 -11.00
C LEU A 58 -2.36 6.52 -9.93
N ASN A 59 -1.91 7.15 -8.83
CA ASN A 59 -2.71 7.43 -7.63
C ASN A 59 -3.08 6.17 -6.84
N ASP A 60 -2.30 5.09 -6.99
CA ASP A 60 -2.46 3.88 -6.21
C ASP A 60 -1.62 3.93 -4.94
N VAL A 61 -2.17 3.33 -3.87
CA VAL A 61 -1.43 3.11 -2.62
C VAL A 61 -0.52 1.91 -2.80
N GLU A 62 0.76 2.11 -2.49
CA GLU A 62 1.79 1.08 -2.48
C GLU A 62 2.40 0.98 -1.07
N LEU A 63 2.45 -0.24 -0.55
CA LEU A 63 3.11 -0.58 0.71
C LEU A 63 4.42 -1.29 0.40
N GLN A 64 5.50 -0.88 1.05
CA GLN A 64 6.80 -1.56 0.97
C GLN A 64 7.28 -1.87 2.37
N GLY A 65 7.59 -3.13 2.66
CA GLY A 65 7.96 -3.58 3.99
C GLY A 65 8.50 -5.00 3.97
N PHE A 66 8.26 -5.73 5.06
CA PHE A 66 8.86 -7.05 5.26
C PHE A 66 7.80 -8.11 5.54
N CYS A 67 8.04 -9.32 5.02
CA CYS A 67 7.25 -10.51 5.32
C CYS A 67 7.35 -10.86 6.81
N THR A 68 6.23 -11.21 7.44
CA THR A 68 6.21 -11.69 8.83
C THR A 68 6.92 -13.02 9.01
N ASP A 69 6.94 -13.85 7.98
CA ASP A 69 7.31 -15.28 8.11
C ASP A 69 8.80 -15.47 7.82
N CYS A 70 9.28 -15.02 6.66
CA CYS A 70 10.68 -15.18 6.25
C CYS A 70 11.54 -13.91 6.44
N GLY A 71 10.94 -12.79 6.82
CA GLY A 71 11.63 -11.50 6.94
C GLY A 71 12.10 -10.88 5.63
N GLY A 72 11.83 -11.51 4.48
CA GLY A 72 12.18 -10.98 3.16
C GLY A 72 11.37 -9.73 2.79
N PRO A 73 11.87 -8.91 1.84
CA PRO A 73 11.14 -7.74 1.36
C PRO A 73 9.84 -8.17 0.66
N VAL A 74 8.77 -7.42 0.92
CA VAL A 74 7.46 -7.63 0.30
C VAL A 74 6.79 -6.30 0.01
N GLY A 75 6.09 -6.25 -1.13
CA GLY A 75 5.29 -5.11 -1.54
C GLY A 75 3.82 -5.49 -1.68
N ARG A 76 2.94 -4.51 -1.51
CA ARG A 76 1.50 -4.66 -1.77
C ARG A 76 0.96 -3.40 -2.40
N TYR A 77 0.22 -3.55 -3.50
CA TYR A 77 -0.49 -2.47 -4.15
C TYR A 77 -1.99 -2.56 -3.89
N SER A 78 -2.67 -1.42 -3.92
CA SER A 78 -4.12 -1.32 -3.92
C SER A 78 -4.53 -0.30 -4.98
N GLU A 79 -5.42 -0.70 -5.89
CA GLU A 79 -5.88 0.06 -7.07
C GLU A 79 -6.82 1.23 -6.70
N THR A 80 -6.38 2.06 -5.76
CA THR A 80 -7.15 3.20 -5.24
C THR A 80 -7.34 4.29 -6.29
N GLY A 81 -6.54 4.32 -7.36
CA GLY A 81 -6.67 5.24 -8.47
C GLY A 81 -7.89 4.97 -9.36
N GLU A 82 -8.42 3.75 -9.37
CA GLU A 82 -9.55 3.35 -10.22
C GLU A 82 -10.92 3.66 -9.58
N VAL A 83 -10.98 3.80 -8.25
CA VAL A 83 -12.20 4.16 -7.53
C VAL A 83 -12.30 5.68 -7.44
N GLU A 84 -13.28 6.30 -8.12
CA GLU A 84 -13.38 7.76 -8.25
C GLU A 84 -13.34 8.50 -6.91
N GLU A 85 -14.05 8.00 -5.89
CA GLU A 85 -14.08 8.62 -4.55
C GLU A 85 -12.70 8.58 -3.87
N THR A 86 -12.03 7.42 -3.93
CA THR A 86 -10.71 7.21 -3.35
C THR A 86 -9.66 8.04 -4.11
N ALA A 87 -9.70 8.05 -5.44
CA ALA A 87 -8.82 8.85 -6.28
C ALA A 87 -8.93 10.36 -5.99
N LYS A 88 -10.13 10.88 -5.69
CA LYS A 88 -10.30 12.28 -5.25
C LYS A 88 -9.57 12.56 -3.94
N ARG A 89 -9.59 11.62 -2.98
CA ARG A 89 -8.87 11.74 -1.70
C ARG A 89 -7.37 11.62 -1.88
N VAL A 90 -6.91 10.68 -2.71
CA VAL A 90 -5.48 10.53 -3.07
C VAL A 90 -4.94 11.82 -3.66
N LYS A 91 -5.63 12.42 -4.64
CA LYS A 91 -5.22 13.71 -5.23
C LYS A 91 -5.14 14.84 -4.21
N LYS A 92 -6.03 14.88 -3.20
CA LYS A 92 -5.95 15.86 -2.11
C LYS A 92 -4.70 15.65 -1.26
N VAL A 93 -4.37 14.39 -0.94
CA VAL A 93 -3.14 14.04 -0.22
C VAL A 93 -1.92 14.40 -1.04
N MET A 94 -1.84 14.04 -2.33
CA MET A 94 -0.68 14.39 -3.17
C MET A 94 -0.41 15.91 -3.21
N LYS A 95 -1.45 16.74 -3.29
CA LYS A 95 -1.32 18.20 -3.24
C LYS A 95 -0.75 18.73 -1.92
N LYS A 96 -0.93 18.02 -0.80
CA LYS A 96 -0.31 18.35 0.50
C LYS A 96 1.22 18.19 0.46
N TYR A 97 1.71 17.24 -0.33
CA TYR A 97 3.14 16.93 -0.46
C TYR A 97 3.82 17.65 -1.63
N ASP A 98 3.06 18.11 -2.63
CA ASP A 98 3.59 18.90 -3.75
C ASP A 98 3.89 20.36 -3.37
N LYS A 99 3.34 20.84 -2.25
CA LYS A 99 3.55 22.20 -1.71
C LYS A 99 4.76 22.32 -0.76
N LYS A 100 5.59 21.30 -0.66
CA LYS A 100 6.84 21.29 0.10
C LYS A 100 8.02 21.25 -0.86
#